data_AF-A0A7J7SP00-F1
#
_entry.id   AF-A0A7J7SP00-F1
#
_cell.length_a   1.000
_cell.length_b   1.000
_cell.length_c   1.000
_cell.angle_alpha   90.00
_cell.angle_beta   90.00
_cell.angle_gamma   90.00
#
_symmetry.space_group_name_H-M   'P 1'
#
loop_
_entity.id
_entity.type
_entity.pdbx_description
1 polymer ?
#
loop_
_entity_poly.entity_id
_entity_poly.type
_entity_poly.pdbx_seq_one_letter_code
_entity_poly.pdbx_strand_id
1 'polypeptide(L)'
;MVTRCNNVGVHIYVDAVINHMCGNGVSPGTSSTCGSFFNPGSRDFPSVPFSAWDFNDGKCRTASGDIENYNDAYQVRDCRLVGLLDLALEKDYVRSKVAEYMNRLIDIGVAGFRIDASKHMWPGDMKAVLDKLQPLNTTWFPEGSKPFIYQEVIDLGGEPIKSSDYFDNGRVTEFKYGAKLGTVLRKWHGEKMAYLRNWGEGWGFMPSDRALVFVDNHDNQRGHGAGGSSILTFWDARLYKMGVAFMLAHPYGFTRVMSSFRWPRYFVNGKDINDWVGPPNINGVIKEVTINPDTTCGNDWVCEHRWRQIRNMVMFRNVVDGELFTNWWDNGSNQVAFGRGSKGFIIFNNDDWPLSSYLQTGLPAGTYCDVISGDKIGDKCTGIKIYVSADGKAHFSISNTAEDPFIAIHVESKL
;
A
#
# COMPACT_ATOMS: atom_id res chain seq x y z
N MET A 1 18.22 -3.27 -12.96
CA MET A 1 16.82 -3.60 -12.56
C MET A 1 15.82 -2.82 -13.40
N VAL A 2 15.79 -1.48 -13.29
CA VAL A 2 14.81 -0.60 -13.98
C VAL A 2 14.64 -0.93 -15.46
N THR A 3 15.71 -0.96 -16.25
CA THR A 3 15.67 -1.34 -17.68
C THR A 3 14.96 -2.68 -17.94
N ARG A 4 15.29 -3.72 -17.16
CA ARG A 4 14.70 -5.06 -17.36
C ARG A 4 13.19 -5.05 -17.08
N CYS A 5 12.75 -4.30 -16.07
CA CYS A 5 11.34 -4.19 -15.70
C CYS A 5 10.56 -3.37 -16.73
N ASN A 6 11.08 -2.20 -17.15
CA ASN A 6 10.43 -1.38 -18.16
C ASN A 6 10.30 -2.10 -19.51
N ASN A 7 11.29 -2.91 -19.91
CA ASN A 7 11.23 -3.69 -21.15
C ASN A 7 10.11 -4.74 -21.18
N VAL A 8 9.55 -5.11 -20.02
CA VAL A 8 8.39 -6.01 -19.91
C VAL A 8 7.13 -5.28 -19.43
N GLY A 9 7.12 -3.95 -19.47
CA GLY A 9 5.95 -3.14 -19.08
C GLY A 9 5.69 -3.09 -17.57
N VAL A 10 6.69 -3.39 -16.73
CA VAL A 10 6.58 -3.30 -15.26
C VAL A 10 7.37 -2.09 -14.77
N HIS A 11 6.66 -1.14 -14.17
CA HIS A 11 7.26 0.12 -13.74
C HIS A 11 7.83 0.05 -12.32
N ILE A 12 8.85 0.88 -12.07
CA ILE A 12 9.51 1.03 -10.78
C ILE A 12 9.13 2.36 -10.16
N TYR A 13 8.70 2.33 -8.90
CA TYR A 13 8.46 3.50 -8.08
C TYR A 13 9.47 3.50 -6.93
N VAL A 14 10.19 4.61 -6.75
CA VAL A 14 11.22 4.70 -5.71
C VAL A 14 10.61 5.21 -4.42
N ASP A 15 11.08 4.67 -3.30
CA ASP A 15 10.80 5.25 -1.99
C ASP A 15 11.78 6.40 -1.70
N ALA A 16 11.29 7.64 -1.78
CA ALA A 16 12.09 8.85 -1.64
C ALA A 16 12.01 9.38 -0.21
N VAL A 17 13.05 9.10 0.58
CA VAL A 17 13.24 9.64 1.92
C VAL A 17 13.91 11.01 1.81
N ILE A 18 13.07 12.06 1.76
CA ILE A 18 13.51 13.43 1.46
C ILE A 18 13.14 14.47 2.52
N ASN A 19 12.45 14.05 3.59
CA ASN A 19 12.18 14.90 4.75
C ASN A 19 13.43 15.10 5.61
N HIS A 20 14.19 14.03 5.84
CA HIS A 20 15.21 13.97 6.87
C HIS A 20 16.46 13.20 6.41
N MET A 21 17.55 13.37 7.15
CA MET A 21 18.72 12.50 7.12
C MET A 21 18.65 11.49 8.29
N CYS A 22 19.78 10.95 8.77
CA CYS A 22 19.75 9.99 9.88
C CYS A 22 19.42 10.64 11.24
N GLY A 23 19.25 9.81 12.26
CA GLY A 23 19.02 10.25 13.65
C GLY A 23 20.18 11.11 14.19
N ASN A 24 19.85 12.16 14.94
CA ASN A 24 20.82 13.10 15.50
C ASN A 24 21.77 12.45 16.52
N GLY A 25 21.34 11.37 17.19
CA GLY A 25 22.15 10.62 18.15
C GLY A 25 23.04 9.54 17.52
N VAL A 26 23.06 9.39 16.19
CA VAL A 26 23.92 8.42 15.52
C VAL A 26 25.39 8.89 15.57
N SER A 27 26.30 7.96 15.87
CA SER A 27 27.73 8.25 15.94
C SER A 27 28.31 8.67 14.58
N PRO A 28 29.25 9.64 14.55
CA PRO A 28 29.94 10.00 13.32
C PRO A 28 30.83 8.86 12.82
N GLY A 29 31.02 8.79 11.50
CA GLY A 29 31.91 7.82 10.88
C GLY A 29 31.45 7.39 9.49
N THR A 30 31.88 6.20 9.08
CA THR A 30 31.58 5.60 7.78
C THR A 30 30.71 4.35 7.91
N SER A 31 29.97 4.23 9.02
CA SER A 31 28.98 3.16 9.22
C SER A 31 27.74 3.41 8.37
N SER A 32 27.93 3.37 7.05
CA SER A 32 26.96 3.66 6.01
C SER A 32 27.06 2.59 4.92
N THR A 33 25.99 2.43 4.13
CA THR A 33 25.88 1.34 3.15
C THR A 33 26.86 1.45 1.99
N CYS A 34 27.44 2.63 1.74
CA CYS A 34 28.42 2.87 0.67
C CYS A 34 29.74 3.47 1.19
N GLY A 35 29.99 3.41 2.50
CA GLY A 35 31.23 3.90 3.12
C GLY A 35 31.39 5.42 3.15
N SER A 36 30.39 6.19 2.70
CA SER A 36 30.35 7.65 2.86
C SER A 36 30.49 8.04 4.33
N PHE A 37 31.37 9.00 4.60
CA PHE A 37 31.45 9.64 5.90
C PHE A 37 30.25 10.56 6.16
N PHE A 38 29.80 10.60 7.40
CA PHE A 38 28.81 11.55 7.90
C PHE A 38 29.03 11.81 9.40
N ASN A 39 28.64 12.99 9.87
CA ASN A 39 28.67 13.38 11.27
C ASN A 39 27.35 14.07 11.66
N PRO A 40 26.39 13.31 12.24
CA PRO A 40 25.09 13.86 12.64
C PRO A 40 25.23 14.94 13.71
N GLY A 41 26.15 14.78 14.65
CA GLY A 41 26.39 15.72 15.75
C GLY A 41 26.77 17.12 15.25
N SER A 42 27.58 17.20 14.20
CA SER A 42 27.95 18.48 13.55
C SER A 42 27.11 18.82 12.31
N ARG A 43 26.08 18.03 12.00
CA ARG A 43 25.22 18.17 10.81
C ARG A 43 26.00 18.14 9.50
N ASP A 44 27.06 17.35 9.42
CA ASP A 44 27.95 17.27 8.25
C ASP A 44 27.70 16.00 7.45
N PHE A 45 27.23 16.15 6.21
CA PHE A 45 26.94 15.08 5.28
C PHE A 45 27.65 15.35 3.95
N PRO A 46 28.99 15.24 3.89
CA PRO A 46 29.81 15.77 2.80
C PRO A 46 29.63 15.05 1.45
N SER A 47 28.98 13.88 1.43
CA SER A 47 28.65 13.21 0.16
C SER A 47 27.47 13.85 -0.59
N VAL A 48 26.72 14.76 0.04
CA VAL A 48 25.60 15.48 -0.61
C VAL A 48 26.01 16.80 -1.28
N PRO A 49 26.71 17.78 -0.65
CA PRO A 49 27.17 17.98 0.72
C PRO A 49 26.24 18.87 1.59
N PHE A 50 25.55 18.33 2.59
CA PHE A 50 24.77 19.14 3.53
C PHE A 50 25.58 19.52 4.77
N SER A 51 25.31 20.70 5.31
CA SER A 51 25.91 21.27 6.51
C SER A 51 24.84 21.67 7.53
N ALA A 52 25.24 22.17 8.70
CA ALA A 52 24.30 22.68 9.71
C ALA A 52 23.33 23.75 9.19
N TRP A 53 23.67 24.45 8.11
CA TRP A 53 22.79 25.44 7.49
C TRP A 53 21.57 24.83 6.80
N ASP A 54 21.58 23.53 6.53
CA ASP A 54 20.63 22.83 5.68
C ASP A 54 19.60 22.03 6.48
N PHE A 55 19.58 22.24 7.81
CA PHE A 55 18.68 21.59 8.75
C PHE A 55 17.86 22.62 9.54
N ASN A 56 16.71 22.18 10.04
CA ASN A 56 15.74 23.02 10.75
C ASN A 56 16.05 23.25 12.23
N ASP A 57 17.29 23.00 12.69
CA ASP A 57 17.68 23.17 14.10
C ASP A 57 17.33 24.55 14.68
N GLY A 58 17.46 25.62 13.87
CA GLY A 58 17.10 26.99 14.28
C GLY A 58 15.64 27.40 14.03
N LYS A 59 14.90 26.61 13.22
CA LYS A 59 13.50 26.84 12.86
C LYS A 59 12.56 26.19 13.87
N CYS A 60 12.88 24.97 14.29
CA CYS A 60 12.16 24.24 15.33
C CYS A 60 12.08 25.06 16.63
N ARG A 61 10.91 25.05 17.27
CA ARG A 61 10.61 25.81 18.50
C ARG A 61 10.40 24.95 19.73
N THR A 62 10.46 23.63 19.60
CA THR A 62 10.33 22.71 20.75
C THR A 62 11.63 22.66 21.54
N ALA A 63 11.54 22.37 22.85
CA ALA A 63 12.70 22.37 23.73
C ALA A 63 13.63 21.18 23.43
N SER A 64 13.08 20.03 23.05
CA SER A 64 13.86 18.85 22.66
C SER A 64 14.49 18.97 21.28
N GLY A 65 13.94 19.82 20.41
CA GLY A 65 14.21 19.84 18.97
C GLY A 65 13.47 18.75 18.19
N ASP A 66 12.66 17.93 18.87
CA ASP A 66 11.85 16.87 18.28
C ASP A 66 10.37 17.28 18.24
N ILE A 67 9.57 16.53 17.47
CA ILE A 67 8.10 16.66 17.48
C ILE A 67 7.56 16.15 18.82
N GLU A 68 6.89 17.02 19.57
CA GLU A 68 6.34 16.72 20.90
C GLU A 68 4.81 16.66 20.89
N ASN A 69 4.14 17.39 19.99
CA ASN A 69 2.69 17.50 19.92
C ASN A 69 2.19 17.62 18.47
N TYR A 70 1.46 16.60 18.01
CA TYR A 70 0.87 16.57 16.67
C TYR A 70 -0.30 17.55 16.45
N ASN A 71 -0.80 18.20 17.52
CA ASN A 71 -1.78 19.29 17.41
C ASN A 71 -1.16 20.64 17.03
N ASP A 72 0.16 20.75 17.04
CA ASP A 72 0.86 21.91 16.52
C ASP A 72 1.45 21.57 15.15
N ALA A 73 0.75 22.07 14.14
CA ALA A 73 1.11 21.88 12.75
C ALA A 73 2.55 22.34 12.43
N TYR A 74 3.09 23.35 13.09
CA TYR A 74 4.41 23.89 12.77
C TYR A 74 5.52 22.95 13.22
N GLN A 75 5.49 22.51 14.49
CA GLN A 75 6.52 21.57 14.96
C GLN A 75 6.49 20.25 14.19
N VAL A 76 5.32 19.79 13.71
CA VAL A 76 5.26 18.56 12.92
C VAL A 76 6.06 18.65 11.61
N ARG A 77 6.29 19.85 11.06
CA ARG A 77 7.05 20.06 9.81
C ARG A 77 8.43 20.66 9.98
N ASP A 78 8.66 21.30 11.12
CA ASP A 78 9.89 22.07 11.35
C ASP A 78 10.80 21.39 12.39
N CYS A 79 10.34 20.35 13.08
CA CYS A 79 11.10 19.65 14.12
C CYS A 79 11.35 18.18 13.77
N ARG A 80 12.32 17.58 14.44
CA ARG A 80 12.80 16.24 14.12
C ARG A 80 11.75 15.16 14.44
N LEU A 81 11.39 14.37 13.44
CA LEU A 81 10.61 13.15 13.62
C LEU A 81 11.46 12.10 14.34
N VAL A 82 11.14 11.78 15.61
CA VAL A 82 11.88 10.81 16.44
C VAL A 82 13.42 10.99 16.40
N GLY A 83 13.85 12.25 16.39
CA GLY A 83 15.26 12.63 16.36
C GLY A 83 15.93 12.59 14.99
N LEU A 84 15.22 12.26 13.90
CA LEU A 84 15.74 12.31 12.53
C LEU A 84 16.05 13.76 12.12
N LEU A 85 17.26 14.02 11.63
CA LEU A 85 17.71 15.37 11.29
C LEU A 85 16.87 15.94 10.14
N ASP A 86 16.08 16.96 10.45
CA ASP A 86 15.03 17.52 9.59
C ASP A 86 15.59 18.56 8.61
N LEU A 87 15.40 18.35 7.32
CA LEU A 87 15.98 19.19 6.27
C LEU A 87 15.22 20.51 6.13
N ALA A 88 15.95 21.60 5.93
CA ALA A 88 15.39 22.93 5.68
C ALA A 88 14.88 23.05 4.22
N LEU A 89 13.76 22.37 3.93
CA LEU A 89 13.18 22.26 2.60
C LEU A 89 12.65 23.58 2.05
N GLU A 90 12.59 24.67 2.83
CA GLU A 90 12.32 26.00 2.29
C GLU A 90 13.48 26.55 1.45
N LYS A 91 14.71 26.03 1.66
CA LYS A 91 15.93 26.52 1.01
C LYS A 91 16.07 25.94 -0.38
N ASP A 92 16.28 26.80 -1.38
CA ASP A 92 16.46 26.37 -2.76
C ASP A 92 17.65 25.39 -2.95
N TYR A 93 18.74 25.57 -2.18
CA TYR A 93 19.86 24.63 -2.19
C TYR A 93 19.44 23.21 -1.82
N VAL A 94 18.69 23.06 -0.73
CA VAL A 94 18.20 21.75 -0.25
C VAL A 94 17.22 21.16 -1.26
N ARG A 95 16.24 21.95 -1.73
CA ARG A 95 15.28 21.53 -2.77
C ARG A 95 15.99 21.05 -4.04
N SER A 96 17.02 21.77 -4.47
CA SER A 96 17.77 21.45 -5.69
C SER A 96 18.60 20.18 -5.51
N LYS A 97 19.16 19.93 -4.32
CA LYS A 97 19.86 18.67 -4.01
C LYS A 97 18.93 17.46 -3.99
N VAL A 98 17.73 17.62 -3.43
CA VAL A 98 16.69 16.60 -3.49
C VAL A 98 16.24 16.34 -4.93
N ALA A 99 15.98 17.40 -5.70
CA ALA A 99 15.57 17.29 -7.09
C ALA A 99 16.68 16.68 -7.97
N GLU A 100 17.96 16.97 -7.72
CA GLU A 100 19.11 16.35 -8.40
C GLU A 100 19.08 14.81 -8.23
N TYR A 101 18.90 14.34 -6.99
CA TYR A 101 18.73 12.92 -6.69
C TYR A 101 17.53 12.30 -7.40
N MET A 102 16.36 12.94 -7.34
CA MET A 102 15.13 12.42 -7.94
C MET A 102 15.21 12.42 -9.48
N ASN A 103 15.72 13.48 -10.10
CA ASN A 103 15.91 13.57 -11.55
C ASN A 103 16.88 12.51 -12.05
N ARG A 104 17.97 12.23 -11.30
CA ARG A 104 18.88 11.13 -11.62
C ARG A 104 18.15 9.79 -11.69
N LEU A 105 17.17 9.55 -10.83
CA LEU A 105 16.35 8.34 -10.86
C LEU A 105 15.35 8.34 -12.02
N ILE A 106 14.76 9.50 -12.34
CA ILE A 106 13.89 9.67 -13.51
C ILE A 106 14.67 9.36 -14.80
N ASP A 107 15.90 9.86 -14.94
CA ASP A 107 16.80 9.55 -16.07
C ASP A 107 17.07 8.06 -16.20
N ILE A 108 17.25 7.36 -15.07
CA ILE A 108 17.43 5.90 -15.05
C ILE A 108 16.17 5.17 -15.57
N GLY A 109 14.99 5.80 -15.47
CA GLY A 109 13.72 5.31 -16.01
C GLY A 109 12.69 4.89 -14.98
N VAL A 110 12.78 5.38 -13.73
CA VAL A 110 11.70 5.15 -12.74
C VAL A 110 10.44 5.90 -13.16
N ALA A 111 9.26 5.38 -12.81
CA ALA A 111 7.97 5.96 -13.21
C ALA A 111 7.38 6.93 -12.17
N GLY A 112 7.94 7.00 -10.97
CA GLY A 112 7.40 7.82 -9.90
C GLY A 112 8.00 7.54 -8.53
N PHE A 113 7.40 8.13 -7.51
CA PHE A 113 7.92 8.16 -6.15
C PHE A 113 6.83 7.99 -5.08
N ARG A 114 7.11 7.15 -4.08
CA ARG A 114 6.58 7.33 -2.72
C ARG A 114 7.37 8.48 -2.12
N ILE A 115 6.70 9.49 -1.62
CA ILE A 115 7.35 10.52 -0.82
C ILE A 115 7.15 10.16 0.65
N ASP A 116 8.20 9.65 1.28
CA ASP A 116 8.21 9.26 2.68
C ASP A 116 7.94 10.45 3.61
N ALA A 117 7.29 10.21 4.74
CA ALA A 117 7.08 11.23 5.78
C ALA A 117 6.47 12.55 5.27
N SER A 118 5.63 12.52 4.23
CA SER A 118 5.08 13.73 3.61
C SER A 118 4.29 14.62 4.56
N LYS A 119 3.67 14.05 5.61
CA LYS A 119 3.03 14.82 6.69
C LYS A 119 3.98 15.87 7.28
N HIS A 120 5.26 15.53 7.36
CA HIS A 120 6.34 16.30 7.99
C HIS A 120 6.99 17.30 7.05
N MET A 121 6.50 17.44 5.82
CA MET A 121 6.97 18.45 4.88
C MET A 121 5.85 19.43 4.58
N TRP A 122 6.16 20.72 4.44
CA TRP A 122 5.14 21.67 4.00
C TRP A 122 4.67 21.34 2.57
N PRO A 123 3.35 21.37 2.27
CA PRO A 123 2.86 21.11 0.92
C PRO A 123 3.51 22.01 -0.14
N GLY A 124 3.78 23.27 0.20
CA GLY A 124 4.44 24.23 -0.69
C GLY A 124 5.93 23.92 -0.93
N ASP A 125 6.65 23.42 0.07
CA ASP A 125 8.05 23.00 -0.10
C ASP A 125 8.12 21.75 -0.97
N MET A 126 7.22 20.80 -0.75
CA MET A 126 7.06 19.62 -1.59
C MET A 126 6.77 20.02 -3.04
N LYS A 127 5.82 20.94 -3.25
CA LYS A 127 5.49 21.47 -4.57
C LYS A 127 6.73 22.06 -5.26
N ALA A 128 7.53 22.85 -4.54
CA ALA A 128 8.74 23.46 -5.08
C ALA A 128 9.84 22.44 -5.44
N VAL A 129 9.92 21.30 -4.76
CA VAL A 129 10.77 20.17 -5.17
C VAL A 129 10.21 19.52 -6.44
N LEU A 130 8.91 19.22 -6.46
CA LEU A 130 8.25 18.56 -7.60
C LEU A 130 8.32 19.39 -8.89
N ASP A 131 8.25 20.72 -8.79
CA ASP A 131 8.39 21.63 -9.94
C ASP A 131 9.79 21.64 -10.57
N LYS A 132 10.80 21.12 -9.87
CA LYS A 132 12.15 20.91 -10.41
C LYS A 132 12.31 19.54 -11.08
N LEU A 133 11.29 18.67 -11.04
CA LEU A 133 11.38 17.35 -11.64
C LEU A 133 11.14 17.40 -13.14
N GLN A 134 11.95 16.64 -13.86
CA GLN A 134 11.81 16.47 -15.30
C GLN A 134 10.71 15.44 -15.66
N PRO A 135 10.19 15.49 -16.91
CA PRO A 135 9.37 14.41 -17.43
C PRO A 135 10.09 13.06 -17.44
N LEU A 136 9.32 11.97 -17.45
CA LEU A 136 9.84 10.60 -17.49
C LEU A 136 10.67 10.33 -18.76
N ASN A 137 11.61 9.38 -18.65
CA ASN A 137 12.51 9.01 -19.74
C ASN A 137 11.75 8.52 -20.99
N THR A 138 11.93 9.20 -22.11
CA THR A 138 11.19 8.97 -23.37
C THR A 138 11.53 7.65 -24.08
N THR A 139 12.52 6.90 -23.59
CA THR A 139 12.80 5.53 -24.05
C THR A 139 11.63 4.59 -23.77
N TRP A 140 10.93 4.77 -22.64
CA TRP A 140 9.85 3.90 -22.20
C TRP A 140 8.51 4.62 -22.00
N PHE A 141 8.51 5.95 -21.89
CA PHE A 141 7.32 6.73 -21.59
C PHE A 141 7.02 7.73 -22.70
N PRO A 142 5.74 8.06 -22.99
CA PRO A 142 5.39 9.14 -23.90
C PRO A 142 6.01 10.48 -23.49
N GLU A 143 6.32 11.33 -24.47
CA GLU A 143 6.84 12.68 -24.23
C GLU A 143 5.91 13.48 -23.28
N GLY A 144 6.51 14.20 -22.33
CA GLY A 144 5.77 15.01 -21.35
C GLY A 144 5.12 14.21 -20.20
N SER A 145 5.30 12.89 -20.14
CA SER A 145 4.82 12.08 -19.02
C SER A 145 5.43 12.56 -17.70
N LYS A 146 4.60 12.85 -16.70
CA LYS A 146 5.07 13.28 -15.37
C LYS A 146 5.25 12.07 -14.45
N PRO A 147 6.21 12.12 -13.50
CA PRO A 147 6.35 11.07 -12.50
C PRO A 147 5.08 10.92 -11.67
N PHE A 148 4.68 9.68 -11.39
CA PHE A 148 3.58 9.39 -10.49
C PHE A 148 4.00 9.67 -9.04
N ILE A 149 3.31 10.59 -8.39
CA ILE A 149 3.60 10.98 -7.01
C ILE A 149 2.53 10.44 -6.09
N TYR A 150 2.94 9.74 -5.03
CA TYR A 150 2.07 9.43 -3.91
C TYR A 150 2.77 9.73 -2.59
N GLN A 151 2.10 10.51 -1.76
CA GLN A 151 2.64 11.13 -0.56
C GLN A 151 2.20 10.34 0.66
N GLU A 152 3.15 9.97 1.52
CA GLU A 152 2.81 9.36 2.80
C GLU A 152 2.32 10.43 3.79
N VAL A 153 1.00 10.52 3.95
CA VAL A 153 0.37 11.36 4.96
C VAL A 153 -0.54 10.48 5.80
N ILE A 154 -0.12 10.20 7.04
CA ILE A 154 -0.93 9.45 8.00
C ILE A 154 -2.03 10.36 8.55
N ASP A 155 -3.20 10.40 7.92
CA ASP A 155 -4.34 11.19 8.40
C ASP A 155 -5.48 10.25 8.80
N LEU A 156 -5.60 9.96 10.10
CA LEU A 156 -6.70 9.16 10.67
C LEU A 156 -7.85 10.03 11.21
N GLY A 157 -7.79 11.35 11.02
CA GLY A 157 -8.65 12.33 11.70
C GLY A 157 -8.09 12.76 13.07
N GLY A 158 -8.72 13.78 13.68
CA GLY A 158 -8.35 14.27 15.02
C GLY A 158 -7.11 15.18 15.10
N GLU A 159 -6.26 15.22 14.08
CA GLU A 159 -5.10 16.14 13.99
C GLU A 159 -5.41 17.35 13.10
N PRO A 160 -4.70 18.49 13.24
CA PRO A 160 -4.91 19.68 12.40
C PRO A 160 -4.48 19.48 10.94
N ILE A 161 -3.52 18.60 10.69
CA ILE A 161 -2.98 18.32 9.36
C ILE A 161 -3.97 17.47 8.58
N LYS A 162 -4.29 17.87 7.34
CA LYS A 162 -5.17 17.11 6.48
C LYS A 162 -4.45 16.61 5.24
N SER A 163 -4.74 15.38 4.87
CA SER A 163 -4.26 14.79 3.60
C SER A 163 -4.65 15.64 2.38
N SER A 164 -5.78 16.35 2.45
CA SER A 164 -6.25 17.27 1.40
C SER A 164 -5.30 18.41 1.10
N ASP A 165 -4.47 18.81 2.05
CA ASP A 165 -3.49 19.89 1.87
C ASP A 165 -2.42 19.52 0.82
N TYR A 166 -2.32 18.24 0.45
CA TYR A 166 -1.31 17.67 -0.43
C TYR A 166 -1.85 17.23 -1.81
N PHE A 167 -3.14 17.45 -2.11
CA PHE A 167 -3.75 16.93 -3.35
C PHE A 167 -3.21 17.56 -4.63
N ASP A 168 -2.67 18.77 -4.56
CA ASP A 168 -2.08 19.47 -5.71
C ASP A 168 -0.71 18.89 -6.11
N ASN A 169 -0.08 18.12 -5.21
CA ASN A 169 1.22 17.51 -5.42
C ASN A 169 1.14 16.08 -5.98
N GLY A 170 -0.04 15.44 -5.89
CA GLY A 170 -0.24 14.08 -6.35
C GLY A 170 -1.22 13.31 -5.49
N ARG A 171 -1.11 11.97 -5.52
CA ARG A 171 -1.90 11.10 -4.65
C ARG A 171 -1.38 11.13 -3.21
N VAL A 172 -2.18 10.59 -2.31
CA VAL A 172 -1.87 10.46 -0.88
C VAL A 172 -2.26 9.06 -0.41
N THR A 173 -1.49 8.51 0.53
CA THR A 173 -1.79 7.23 1.18
C THR A 173 -3.04 7.33 2.06
N GLU A 174 -4.09 6.59 1.74
CA GLU A 174 -5.33 6.56 2.52
C GLU A 174 -5.25 5.53 3.65
N PHE A 175 -4.60 5.89 4.76
CA PHE A 175 -4.42 4.97 5.89
C PHE A 175 -5.72 4.56 6.59
N LYS A 176 -6.79 5.36 6.48
CA LYS A 176 -8.11 4.97 7.00
C LYS A 176 -8.62 3.71 6.29
N TYR A 177 -8.22 3.50 5.03
CA TYR A 177 -8.63 2.35 4.23
C TYR A 177 -8.32 1.02 4.93
N GLY A 178 -7.03 0.76 5.21
CA GLY A 178 -6.58 -0.47 5.84
C GLY A 178 -7.08 -0.61 7.28
N ALA A 179 -7.09 0.50 8.03
CA ALA A 179 -7.59 0.51 9.41
C ALA A 179 -9.08 0.12 9.50
N LYS A 180 -9.94 0.78 8.70
CA LYS A 180 -11.39 0.53 8.70
C LYS A 180 -11.74 -0.84 8.10
N LEU A 181 -11.03 -1.27 7.06
CA LEU A 181 -11.25 -2.60 6.48
C LEU A 181 -10.86 -3.70 7.48
N GLY A 182 -9.77 -3.48 8.22
CA GLY A 182 -9.33 -4.35 9.30
C GLY A 182 -10.36 -4.47 10.42
N THR A 183 -10.90 -3.35 10.93
CA THR A 183 -11.95 -3.39 11.97
C THR A 183 -13.22 -4.09 11.48
N VAL A 184 -13.65 -3.84 10.24
CA VAL A 184 -14.81 -4.52 9.63
C VAL A 184 -14.61 -6.03 9.52
N LEU A 185 -13.47 -6.48 8.98
CA LEU A 185 -13.23 -7.91 8.76
C LEU A 185 -12.95 -8.67 10.05
N ARG A 186 -12.37 -8.01 11.06
CA ARG A 186 -12.23 -8.56 12.41
C ARG A 186 -13.54 -8.49 13.21
N LYS A 187 -14.61 -7.89 12.67
CA LYS A 187 -15.92 -7.72 13.32
C LYS A 187 -15.82 -6.91 14.63
N TRP A 188 -14.87 -5.99 14.71
CA TRP A 188 -14.64 -5.19 15.92
C TRP A 188 -15.71 -4.13 16.09
N HIS A 189 -16.05 -3.82 17.34
CA HIS A 189 -17.02 -2.78 17.71
C HIS A 189 -18.39 -2.92 17.02
N GLY A 190 -18.79 -4.15 16.64
CA GLY A 190 -20.05 -4.42 15.95
C GLY A 190 -20.06 -4.02 14.46
N GLU A 191 -18.90 -3.70 13.88
CA GLU A 191 -18.76 -3.48 12.45
C GLU A 191 -18.97 -4.78 11.66
N LYS A 192 -19.55 -4.65 10.46
CA LYS A 192 -19.92 -5.78 9.61
C LYS A 192 -19.67 -5.48 8.14
N MET A 193 -19.45 -6.51 7.33
CA MET A 193 -19.22 -6.32 5.89
C MET A 193 -20.41 -5.68 5.17
N ALA A 194 -21.65 -5.87 5.65
CA ALA A 194 -22.83 -5.19 5.08
C ALA A 194 -22.70 -3.66 5.05
N TYR A 195 -21.88 -3.07 5.95
CA TYR A 195 -21.65 -1.62 5.97
C TYR A 195 -20.78 -1.14 4.80
N LEU A 196 -20.05 -2.04 4.13
CA LEU A 196 -19.15 -1.71 3.02
C LEU A 196 -19.89 -1.33 1.71
N ARG A 197 -21.23 -1.29 1.71
CA ARG A 197 -22.04 -0.91 0.54
C ARG A 197 -21.68 0.45 -0.05
N ASN A 198 -21.28 1.40 0.79
CA ASN A 198 -20.87 2.76 0.42
C ASN A 198 -19.36 2.99 0.63
N TRP A 199 -18.54 1.94 0.59
CA TRP A 199 -17.10 2.00 0.79
C TRP A 199 -16.41 3.00 -0.16
N GLY A 200 -15.45 3.76 0.37
CA GLY A 200 -14.82 4.88 -0.33
C GLY A 200 -15.11 6.22 0.38
N GLU A 201 -15.40 7.27 -0.38
CA GLU A 201 -15.64 8.62 0.16
C GLU A 201 -16.78 8.68 1.20
N GLY A 202 -17.79 7.79 1.09
CA GLY A 202 -18.86 7.64 2.09
C GLY A 202 -18.39 7.22 3.48
N TRP A 203 -17.16 6.73 3.61
CA TRP A 203 -16.49 6.40 4.87
C TRP A 203 -15.57 7.52 5.39
N GLY A 204 -15.63 8.71 4.78
CA GLY A 204 -14.77 9.84 5.13
C GLY A 204 -13.34 9.69 4.60
N PHE A 205 -13.18 8.89 3.54
CA PHE A 205 -11.93 8.79 2.78
C PHE A 205 -11.83 9.93 1.77
N MET A 206 -10.62 10.17 1.27
CA MET A 206 -10.34 11.14 0.22
C MET A 206 -10.97 10.76 -1.13
N PRO A 207 -10.99 11.69 -2.12
CA PRO A 207 -11.38 11.36 -3.47
C PRO A 207 -10.59 10.16 -4.04
N SER A 208 -11.29 9.25 -4.72
CA SER A 208 -10.70 8.02 -5.26
C SER A 208 -9.51 8.27 -6.20
N ASP A 209 -9.54 9.37 -6.95
CA ASP A 209 -8.48 9.79 -7.88
C ASP A 209 -7.25 10.38 -7.18
N ARG A 210 -7.34 10.67 -5.87
CA ARG A 210 -6.21 11.07 -5.01
C ARG A 210 -5.74 9.94 -4.08
N ALA A 211 -6.49 8.85 -3.93
CA ALA A 211 -6.15 7.78 -3.02
C ALA A 211 -5.13 6.78 -3.59
N LEU A 212 -4.09 6.48 -2.80
CA LEU A 212 -3.30 5.25 -2.87
C LEU A 212 -3.72 4.37 -1.69
N VAL A 213 -4.28 3.19 -1.97
CA VAL A 213 -4.88 2.30 -0.97
C VAL A 213 -4.09 1.00 -0.80
N PHE A 214 -4.14 0.45 0.40
CA PHE A 214 -3.50 -0.80 0.77
C PHE A 214 -4.18 -1.36 2.03
N VAL A 215 -4.09 -2.67 2.23
CA VAL A 215 -4.55 -3.34 3.47
C VAL A 215 -3.54 -3.09 4.58
N ASP A 216 -2.26 -3.31 4.28
CA ASP A 216 -1.11 -3.07 5.14
C ASP A 216 0.04 -2.39 4.37
N ASN A 217 0.95 -1.76 5.10
CA ASN A 217 2.24 -1.31 4.61
C ASN A 217 3.37 -1.89 5.49
N HIS A 218 4.61 -1.56 5.15
CA HIS A 218 5.77 -2.09 5.85
C HIS A 218 5.85 -1.66 7.33
N ASP A 219 5.33 -0.48 7.69
CA ASP A 219 5.30 -0.03 9.09
C ASP A 219 4.16 -0.65 9.89
N ASN A 220 2.93 -0.51 9.41
CA ASN A 220 1.76 -0.87 10.21
C ASN A 220 1.56 -2.39 10.31
N GLN A 221 2.15 -3.19 9.42
CA GLN A 221 2.17 -4.65 9.58
C GLN A 221 2.98 -5.13 10.79
N ARG A 222 3.77 -4.25 11.40
CA ARG A 222 4.54 -4.49 12.65
C ARG A 222 3.83 -3.96 13.90
N GLY A 223 2.66 -3.31 13.74
CA GLY A 223 1.81 -2.88 14.85
C GLY A 223 2.11 -1.49 15.43
N HIS A 224 3.16 -0.80 14.98
CA HIS A 224 3.53 0.55 15.45
C HIS A 224 3.24 1.68 14.44
N GLY A 225 2.50 1.38 13.36
CA GLY A 225 2.01 2.35 12.37
C GLY A 225 0.53 2.68 12.50
N ALA A 226 0.02 3.47 11.56
CA ALA A 226 -1.38 3.87 11.51
C ALA A 226 -2.33 2.66 11.41
N GLY A 227 -3.37 2.65 12.26
CA GLY A 227 -4.37 1.58 12.36
C GLY A 227 -4.10 0.55 13.47
N GLY A 228 -2.88 0.49 14.02
CA GLY A 228 -2.53 -0.37 15.15
C GLY A 228 -2.91 -1.84 14.93
N SER A 229 -3.52 -2.47 15.93
CA SER A 229 -3.87 -3.90 15.90
C SER A 229 -5.00 -4.27 14.94
N SER A 230 -5.72 -3.29 14.37
CA SER A 230 -6.79 -3.58 13.41
C SER A 230 -6.25 -4.09 12.08
N ILE A 231 -5.04 -3.69 11.72
CA ILE A 231 -4.40 -4.01 10.44
C ILE A 231 -4.30 -5.53 10.27
N LEU A 232 -4.75 -6.00 9.11
CA LEU A 232 -4.59 -7.39 8.68
C LEU A 232 -3.26 -7.53 7.96
N THR A 233 -2.53 -8.60 8.26
CA THR A 233 -1.22 -8.88 7.65
C THR A 233 -1.17 -10.32 7.15
N PHE A 234 -0.09 -10.73 6.49
CA PHE A 234 0.10 -12.14 6.12
C PHE A 234 0.05 -13.11 7.31
N TRP A 235 0.28 -12.64 8.54
CA TRP A 235 0.10 -13.45 9.75
C TRP A 235 -1.37 -13.82 10.00
N ASP A 236 -2.32 -13.02 9.48
CA ASP A 236 -3.77 -13.24 9.51
C ASP A 236 -4.26 -13.80 8.16
N ALA A 237 -3.49 -14.71 7.54
CA ALA A 237 -3.58 -15.07 6.11
C ALA A 237 -5.00 -15.24 5.55
N ARG A 238 -5.91 -15.89 6.29
CA ARG A 238 -7.30 -16.11 5.85
C ARG A 238 -8.09 -14.81 5.70
N LEU A 239 -8.10 -13.96 6.72
CA LEU A 239 -8.77 -12.65 6.67
C LEU A 239 -8.00 -11.67 5.77
N TYR A 240 -6.67 -11.78 5.72
CA TYR A 240 -5.83 -10.97 4.85
C TYR A 240 -6.17 -11.17 3.37
N LYS A 241 -6.29 -12.43 2.93
CA LYS A 241 -6.73 -12.76 1.56
C LYS A 241 -8.09 -12.14 1.24
N MET A 242 -9.04 -12.17 2.18
CA MET A 242 -10.35 -11.53 2.00
C MET A 242 -10.24 -10.01 1.87
N GLY A 243 -9.46 -9.35 2.73
CA GLY A 243 -9.26 -7.89 2.68
C GLY A 243 -8.60 -7.43 1.39
N VAL A 244 -7.57 -8.14 0.95
CA VAL A 244 -6.88 -7.86 -0.32
C VAL A 244 -7.81 -8.11 -1.50
N ALA A 245 -8.61 -9.18 -1.49
CA ALA A 245 -9.58 -9.46 -2.55
C ALA A 245 -10.69 -8.39 -2.62
N PHE A 246 -11.24 -7.96 -1.49
CA PHE A 246 -12.20 -6.86 -1.44
C PHE A 246 -11.60 -5.57 -2.01
N MET A 247 -10.37 -5.23 -1.61
CA MET A 247 -9.65 -4.07 -2.13
C MET A 247 -9.44 -4.12 -3.65
N LEU A 248 -9.02 -5.26 -4.17
CA LEU A 248 -8.73 -5.41 -5.59
C LEU A 248 -10.01 -5.44 -6.44
N ALA A 249 -11.13 -5.96 -5.92
CA ALA A 249 -12.41 -5.97 -6.60
C ALA A 249 -13.13 -4.61 -6.59
N HIS A 250 -13.00 -3.82 -5.51
CA HIS A 250 -13.68 -2.54 -5.36
C HIS A 250 -13.04 -1.42 -6.21
N PRO A 251 -13.79 -0.52 -6.87
CA PRO A 251 -13.20 0.48 -7.79
C PRO A 251 -12.39 1.60 -7.11
N TYR A 252 -12.59 1.82 -5.81
CA TYR A 252 -11.96 2.93 -5.07
C TYR A 252 -10.42 2.84 -5.05
N GLY A 253 -9.76 3.96 -5.37
CA GLY A 253 -8.33 4.18 -5.22
C GLY A 253 -7.44 3.45 -6.22
N PHE A 254 -6.15 3.81 -6.21
CA PHE A 254 -5.10 3.03 -6.84
C PHE A 254 -4.54 2.03 -5.83
N THR A 255 -4.51 0.74 -6.16
CA THR A 255 -4.23 -0.33 -5.20
C THR A 255 -2.75 -0.69 -5.15
N ARG A 256 -2.19 -0.77 -3.94
CA ARG A 256 -0.86 -1.32 -3.68
C ARG A 256 -0.98 -2.62 -2.89
N VAL A 257 -0.41 -3.71 -3.42
CA VAL A 257 -0.30 -5.00 -2.74
C VAL A 257 1.03 -5.06 -2.00
N MET A 258 1.01 -5.49 -0.74
CA MET A 258 2.23 -5.71 0.05
C MET A 258 2.89 -7.03 -0.33
N SER A 259 4.22 -7.11 -0.19
CA SER A 259 4.97 -8.35 -0.28
C SER A 259 6.08 -8.32 0.77
N SER A 260 6.06 -9.28 1.69
CA SER A 260 6.78 -9.21 2.96
C SER A 260 7.85 -10.29 3.07
N PHE A 261 8.53 -10.27 4.22
CA PHE A 261 9.37 -11.35 4.73
C PHE A 261 8.90 -11.74 6.13
N ARG A 262 9.21 -12.97 6.55
CA ARG A 262 8.98 -13.43 7.93
C ARG A 262 10.10 -12.96 8.84
N TRP A 263 9.74 -12.61 10.05
CA TRP A 263 10.65 -12.34 11.16
C TRP A 263 10.17 -13.10 12.40
N PRO A 264 11.03 -13.30 13.42
CA PRO A 264 10.65 -14.02 14.63
C PRO A 264 9.76 -13.15 15.54
N ARG A 265 8.54 -12.85 15.09
CA ARG A 265 7.56 -12.02 15.80
C ARG A 265 7.34 -12.56 17.22
N TYR A 266 7.57 -11.73 18.23
CA TYR A 266 7.49 -12.14 19.64
C TYR A 266 6.85 -11.05 20.50
N PHE A 267 5.64 -11.32 20.99
CA PHE A 267 4.87 -10.35 21.75
C PHE A 267 5.19 -10.40 23.24
N VAL A 268 5.54 -9.24 23.81
CA VAL A 268 5.59 -9.00 25.26
C VAL A 268 4.68 -7.82 25.55
N ASN A 269 3.71 -8.00 26.46
CA ASN A 269 2.74 -6.96 26.85
C ASN A 269 2.03 -6.30 25.66
N GLY A 270 1.68 -7.08 24.63
CA GLY A 270 0.94 -6.59 23.46
C GLY A 270 1.80 -5.87 22.41
N LYS A 271 3.13 -5.76 22.60
CA LYS A 271 4.07 -5.23 21.60
C LYS A 271 4.99 -6.32 21.08
N ASP A 272 5.21 -6.36 19.77
CA ASP A 272 6.26 -7.19 19.18
C ASP A 272 7.63 -6.58 19.52
N ILE A 273 8.45 -7.27 20.32
CA ILE A 273 9.78 -6.78 20.67
C ILE A 273 10.83 -7.05 19.57
N ASN A 274 10.43 -7.75 18.51
CA ASN A 274 11.25 -8.05 17.33
C ASN A 274 10.76 -7.32 16.07
N ASP A 275 9.99 -6.23 16.23
CA ASP A 275 9.48 -5.39 15.15
C ASP A 275 10.59 -4.72 14.31
N TRP A 276 11.77 -4.54 14.90
CA TRP A 276 12.98 -3.98 14.28
C TRP A 276 13.72 -4.92 13.31
N VAL A 277 13.39 -6.21 13.30
CA VAL A 277 14.18 -7.20 12.52
C VAL A 277 14.10 -6.89 11.02
N GLY A 278 15.29 -6.75 10.42
CA GLY A 278 15.47 -6.49 8.99
C GLY A 278 15.16 -7.71 8.09
N PRO A 279 15.37 -7.58 6.77
CA PRO A 279 15.10 -8.65 5.82
C PRO A 279 15.94 -9.90 6.09
N PRO A 280 15.53 -11.08 5.56
CA PRO A 280 16.29 -12.31 5.67
C PRO A 280 17.72 -12.09 5.18
N ASN A 281 18.70 -12.36 6.04
CA ASN A 281 20.11 -12.06 5.74
C ASN A 281 21.05 -13.13 6.31
N ILE A 282 22.29 -13.14 5.82
CA ILE A 282 23.42 -13.87 6.39
C ILE A 282 24.52 -12.84 6.63
N ASN A 283 24.87 -12.62 7.90
CA ASN A 283 25.87 -11.63 8.30
C ASN A 283 25.62 -10.23 7.72
N GLY A 284 24.35 -9.78 7.69
CA GLY A 284 23.96 -8.48 7.14
C GLY A 284 23.78 -8.42 5.62
N VAL A 285 24.15 -9.47 4.88
CA VAL A 285 23.91 -9.56 3.43
C VAL A 285 22.53 -10.16 3.17
N ILE A 286 21.65 -9.41 2.50
CA ILE A 286 20.28 -9.82 2.19
C ILE A 286 20.28 -11.11 1.35
N LYS A 287 19.48 -12.10 1.76
CA LYS A 287 19.32 -13.37 1.04
C LYS A 287 18.56 -13.15 -0.25
N GLU A 288 18.91 -13.94 -1.27
CA GLU A 288 18.13 -14.02 -2.50
C GLU A 288 16.70 -14.54 -2.24
N VAL A 289 15.76 -14.08 -3.07
CA VAL A 289 14.43 -14.68 -3.16
C VAL A 289 14.53 -15.94 -4.02
N THR A 290 14.34 -17.10 -3.43
CA THR A 290 14.25 -18.38 -4.16
C THR A 290 12.80 -18.69 -4.51
N ILE A 291 12.57 -19.31 -5.67
CA ILE A 291 11.24 -19.72 -6.12
C ILE A 291 11.11 -21.22 -6.02
N ASN A 292 10.12 -21.69 -5.26
CA ASN A 292 9.80 -23.10 -5.07
C ASN A 292 9.03 -23.65 -6.29
N PRO A 293 8.96 -24.98 -6.48
CA PRO A 293 8.24 -25.60 -7.60
C PRO A 293 6.74 -25.26 -7.65
N ASP A 294 6.13 -24.99 -6.50
CA ASP A 294 4.73 -24.56 -6.35
C ASP A 294 4.53 -23.05 -6.57
N THR A 295 5.57 -22.34 -7.05
CA THR A 295 5.64 -20.90 -7.29
C THR A 295 5.71 -20.00 -6.05
N THR A 296 5.66 -20.57 -4.84
CA THR A 296 5.91 -19.83 -3.59
C THR A 296 7.38 -19.41 -3.47
N CYS A 297 7.70 -18.59 -2.47
CA CYS A 297 9.07 -18.17 -2.21
C CYS A 297 9.71 -18.92 -1.03
N GLY A 298 11.02 -19.15 -1.12
CA GLY A 298 11.84 -19.64 0.00
C GLY A 298 12.58 -18.50 0.72
N ASN A 299 13.55 -18.85 1.56
CA ASN A 299 14.40 -17.92 2.31
C ASN A 299 13.62 -16.87 3.13
N ASP A 300 12.53 -17.29 3.78
CA ASP A 300 11.67 -16.47 4.63
C ASP A 300 10.89 -15.36 3.90
N TRP A 301 11.05 -15.19 2.60
CA TRP A 301 10.21 -14.30 1.80
C TRP A 301 8.78 -14.84 1.74
N VAL A 302 7.79 -14.00 2.07
CA VAL A 302 6.38 -14.40 2.16
C VAL A 302 5.74 -14.45 0.78
N CYS A 303 6.05 -13.45 -0.06
CA CYS A 303 5.56 -13.35 -1.44
C CYS A 303 4.04 -13.45 -1.56
N GLU A 304 3.29 -12.64 -0.79
CA GLU A 304 1.83 -12.53 -0.86
C GLU A 304 1.35 -12.27 -2.29
N HIS A 305 2.10 -11.48 -3.07
CA HIS A 305 1.84 -11.22 -4.49
C HIS A 305 1.83 -12.48 -5.39
N ARG A 306 2.36 -13.62 -4.92
CA ARG A 306 2.36 -14.91 -5.62
C ARG A 306 1.25 -15.86 -5.14
N TRP A 307 0.60 -15.56 -4.03
CA TRP A 307 -0.52 -16.36 -3.55
C TRP A 307 -1.63 -16.32 -4.61
N ARG A 308 -2.14 -17.48 -5.02
CA ARG A 308 -3.14 -17.59 -6.10
C ARG A 308 -4.30 -16.62 -5.90
N GLN A 309 -4.83 -16.56 -4.69
CA GLN A 309 -5.95 -15.72 -4.29
C GLN A 309 -5.65 -14.23 -4.48
N ILE A 310 -4.41 -13.78 -4.28
CA ILE A 310 -4.01 -12.38 -4.44
C ILE A 310 -3.64 -12.09 -5.90
N ARG A 311 -2.79 -12.91 -6.51
CA ARG A 311 -2.39 -12.77 -7.92
C ARG A 311 -3.60 -12.76 -8.86
N ASN A 312 -4.54 -13.68 -8.66
CA ASN A 312 -5.73 -13.74 -9.49
C ASN A 312 -6.67 -12.56 -9.24
N MET A 313 -6.67 -11.97 -8.04
CA MET A 313 -7.43 -10.74 -7.79
C MET A 313 -6.75 -9.49 -8.37
N VAL A 314 -5.42 -9.48 -8.54
CA VAL A 314 -4.74 -8.46 -9.35
C VAL A 314 -5.20 -8.56 -10.80
N MET A 315 -5.28 -9.78 -11.35
CA MET A 315 -5.84 -10.00 -12.69
C MET A 315 -7.33 -9.64 -12.76
N PHE A 316 -8.13 -9.98 -11.75
CA PHE A 316 -9.53 -9.58 -11.66
C PHE A 316 -9.65 -8.06 -11.80
N ARG A 317 -8.85 -7.29 -11.05
CA ARG A 317 -8.87 -5.82 -11.12
C ARG A 317 -8.58 -5.31 -12.54
N ASN A 318 -7.61 -5.89 -13.22
CA ASN A 318 -7.28 -5.54 -14.61
C ASN A 318 -8.45 -5.86 -15.56
N VAL A 319 -9.08 -7.03 -15.41
CA VAL A 319 -10.21 -7.47 -16.26
C VAL A 319 -11.42 -6.56 -16.10
N VAL A 320 -11.70 -6.11 -14.88
CA VAL A 320 -12.88 -5.29 -14.56
C VAL A 320 -12.61 -3.79 -14.57
N ASP A 321 -11.44 -3.37 -15.06
CA ASP A 321 -11.07 -1.96 -15.08
C ASP A 321 -12.10 -1.11 -15.85
N GLY A 322 -12.37 0.10 -15.34
CA GLY A 322 -13.41 1.01 -15.83
C GLY A 322 -14.86 0.63 -15.53
N GLU A 323 -15.16 -0.59 -15.08
CA GLU A 323 -16.54 -1.01 -14.80
C GLU A 323 -17.09 -0.41 -13.51
N LEU A 324 -18.39 -0.09 -13.50
CA LEU A 324 -19.08 0.45 -12.33
C LEU A 324 -19.24 -0.60 -11.21
N PHE A 325 -19.28 -0.14 -9.96
CA PHE A 325 -19.72 -0.97 -8.83
C PHE A 325 -21.24 -1.17 -8.90
N THR A 326 -21.68 -2.41 -9.04
CA THR A 326 -23.09 -2.77 -9.28
C THR A 326 -23.48 -4.03 -8.50
N ASN A 327 -24.76 -4.41 -8.57
CA ASN A 327 -25.27 -5.69 -8.04
C ASN A 327 -24.86 -5.98 -6.59
N TRP A 328 -24.79 -4.95 -5.75
CA TRP A 328 -24.53 -5.12 -4.33
C TRP A 328 -25.64 -5.95 -3.69
N TRP A 329 -25.25 -6.97 -2.93
CA TRP A 329 -26.11 -7.77 -2.09
C TRP A 329 -25.46 -7.94 -0.73
N ASP A 330 -26.27 -7.93 0.33
CA ASP A 330 -25.85 -8.27 1.68
C ASP A 330 -27.00 -8.96 2.43
N ASN A 331 -26.65 -9.72 3.47
CA ASN A 331 -27.61 -10.35 4.38
C ASN A 331 -27.90 -9.52 5.65
N GLY A 332 -27.50 -8.23 5.69
CA GLY A 332 -27.52 -7.41 6.91
C GLY A 332 -26.43 -7.76 7.95
N SER A 333 -25.53 -8.70 7.62
CA SER A 333 -24.43 -9.15 8.48
C SER A 333 -23.10 -9.17 7.70
N ASN A 334 -22.43 -10.32 7.57
CA ASN A 334 -21.09 -10.43 6.98
C ASN A 334 -21.05 -11.32 5.73
N GLN A 335 -22.21 -11.61 5.14
CA GLN A 335 -22.30 -12.17 3.80
C GLN A 335 -22.63 -11.05 2.84
N VAL A 336 -21.73 -10.78 1.90
CA VAL A 336 -21.87 -9.69 0.93
C VAL A 336 -21.40 -10.12 -0.45
N ALA A 337 -21.94 -9.50 -1.49
CA ALA A 337 -21.51 -9.71 -2.87
C ALA A 337 -21.66 -8.42 -3.67
N PHE A 338 -20.88 -8.28 -4.74
CA PHE A 338 -21.06 -7.21 -5.72
C PHE A 338 -20.45 -7.56 -7.07
N GLY A 339 -20.95 -6.86 -8.09
CA GLY A 339 -20.47 -6.90 -9.45
C GLY A 339 -19.59 -5.70 -9.81
N ARG A 340 -18.81 -5.89 -10.87
CA ARG A 340 -18.13 -4.84 -11.61
C ARG A 340 -18.66 -4.87 -13.04
N GLY A 341 -19.70 -4.07 -13.27
CA GLY A 341 -20.46 -4.03 -14.51
C GLY A 341 -20.91 -5.42 -14.93
N SER A 342 -20.55 -5.81 -16.15
CA SER A 342 -20.77 -7.15 -16.69
C SER A 342 -19.49 -7.98 -16.85
N LYS A 343 -18.39 -7.58 -16.19
CA LYS A 343 -17.08 -8.23 -16.36
C LYS A 343 -16.62 -9.07 -15.17
N GLY A 344 -17.05 -8.77 -13.95
CA GLY A 344 -16.68 -9.57 -12.79
C GLY A 344 -17.72 -9.54 -11.67
N PHE A 345 -17.71 -10.57 -10.83
CA PHE A 345 -18.56 -10.68 -9.65
C PHE A 345 -17.77 -11.37 -8.52
N ILE A 346 -17.96 -10.89 -7.30
CA ILE A 346 -17.30 -11.41 -6.11
C ILE A 346 -18.30 -11.54 -4.95
N ILE A 347 -18.13 -12.56 -4.13
CA ILE A 347 -18.97 -12.86 -2.98
C ILE A 347 -18.13 -13.32 -1.79
N PHE A 348 -18.49 -12.90 -0.59
CA PHE A 348 -17.80 -13.15 0.66
C PHE A 348 -18.75 -13.75 1.71
N ASN A 349 -18.23 -14.63 2.55
CA ASN A 349 -18.89 -15.12 3.76
C ASN A 349 -17.94 -14.96 4.97
N ASN A 350 -18.10 -13.88 5.74
CA ASN A 350 -17.40 -13.69 7.01
C ASN A 350 -18.32 -13.85 8.23
N ASP A 351 -19.51 -14.42 8.03
CA ASP A 351 -20.40 -14.85 9.11
C ASP A 351 -19.98 -16.23 9.63
N ASP A 352 -20.50 -16.60 10.80
CA ASP A 352 -20.17 -17.85 11.49
C ASP A 352 -21.10 -19.02 11.07
N TRP A 353 -21.77 -18.89 9.92
CA TRP A 353 -22.67 -19.88 9.32
C TRP A 353 -22.51 -19.93 7.78
N PRO A 354 -22.91 -21.03 7.12
CA PRO A 354 -22.75 -21.17 5.68
C PRO A 354 -23.60 -20.17 4.88
N LEU A 355 -23.08 -19.74 3.73
CA LEU A 355 -23.79 -19.00 2.71
C LEU A 355 -24.29 -19.98 1.66
N SER A 356 -25.57 -19.90 1.28
CA SER A 356 -26.12 -20.57 0.10
C SER A 356 -27.21 -19.69 -0.51
N SER A 357 -26.98 -19.12 -1.69
CA SER A 357 -27.89 -18.13 -2.29
C SER A 357 -27.76 -18.02 -3.80
N TYR A 358 -28.87 -17.71 -4.47
CA TYR A 358 -28.90 -17.31 -5.88
C TYR A 358 -28.81 -15.79 -5.99
N LEU A 359 -27.76 -15.28 -6.63
CA LEU A 359 -27.52 -13.84 -6.74
C LEU A 359 -27.45 -13.40 -8.21
N GLN A 360 -27.92 -12.18 -8.48
CA GLN A 360 -27.74 -11.53 -9.78
C GLN A 360 -26.28 -11.09 -9.91
N THR A 361 -25.57 -11.69 -10.88
CA THR A 361 -24.16 -11.39 -11.10
C THR A 361 -23.94 -10.24 -12.07
N GLY A 362 -24.85 -10.04 -13.03
CA GLY A 362 -24.67 -9.16 -14.18
C GLY A 362 -23.77 -9.72 -15.28
N LEU A 363 -23.24 -10.93 -15.11
CA LEU A 363 -22.36 -11.58 -16.08
C LEU A 363 -23.15 -12.27 -17.19
N PRO A 364 -22.58 -12.41 -18.40
CA PRO A 364 -23.14 -13.26 -19.44
C PRO A 364 -23.27 -14.72 -18.99
N ALA A 365 -24.28 -15.42 -19.50
CA ALA A 365 -24.49 -16.83 -19.21
C ALA A 365 -23.29 -17.72 -19.59
N GLY A 366 -23.02 -18.73 -18.77
CA GLY A 366 -21.96 -19.71 -19.01
C GLY A 366 -21.37 -20.28 -17.72
N THR A 367 -20.30 -21.06 -17.87
CA THR A 367 -19.57 -21.64 -16.74
C THR A 367 -18.32 -20.82 -16.48
N TYR A 368 -18.10 -20.44 -15.23
CA TYR A 368 -16.95 -19.64 -14.80
C TYR A 368 -16.12 -20.42 -13.79
N CYS A 369 -14.80 -20.30 -13.89
CA CYS A 369 -13.88 -20.80 -12.88
C CYS A 369 -13.77 -19.79 -11.74
N ASP A 370 -13.96 -20.25 -10.50
CA ASP A 370 -13.62 -19.47 -9.32
C ASP A 370 -12.09 -19.32 -9.23
N VAL A 371 -11.62 -18.09 -9.32
CA VAL A 371 -10.18 -17.78 -9.34
C VAL A 371 -9.55 -17.75 -7.95
N ILE A 372 -10.35 -17.97 -6.89
CA ILE A 372 -9.88 -18.06 -5.51
C ILE A 372 -9.50 -19.50 -5.16
N SER A 373 -10.42 -20.44 -5.33
CA SER A 373 -10.16 -21.86 -5.07
C SER A 373 -9.28 -22.52 -6.14
N GLY A 374 -9.19 -21.95 -7.35
CA GLY A 374 -8.38 -22.50 -8.43
C GLY A 374 -8.10 -21.51 -9.56
N ASP A 375 -7.91 -22.07 -10.75
CA ASP A 375 -7.54 -21.35 -11.97
C ASP A 375 -8.31 -21.94 -13.16
N LYS A 376 -8.45 -21.14 -14.22
CA LYS A 376 -8.78 -21.62 -15.56
C LYS A 376 -7.49 -22.09 -16.25
N ILE A 377 -7.40 -23.38 -16.57
CA ILE A 377 -6.28 -23.97 -17.31
C ILE A 377 -6.83 -24.64 -18.57
N GLY A 378 -6.64 -23.99 -19.72
CA GLY A 378 -7.36 -24.36 -20.95
C GLY A 378 -8.87 -24.26 -20.74
N ASP A 379 -9.60 -25.31 -21.10
CA ASP A 379 -11.07 -25.37 -20.99
C ASP A 379 -11.55 -26.02 -19.67
N LYS A 380 -10.73 -25.97 -18.62
CA LYS A 380 -11.03 -26.58 -17.32
C LYS A 380 -10.79 -25.62 -16.16
N CYS A 381 -11.65 -25.74 -15.15
CA CYS A 381 -11.45 -25.13 -13.84
C CYS A 381 -10.79 -26.14 -12.91
N THR A 382 -9.74 -25.75 -12.21
CA THR A 382 -9.10 -26.59 -11.18
C THR A 382 -9.80 -26.52 -9.82
N GLY A 383 -10.58 -25.46 -9.59
CA GLY A 383 -11.37 -25.24 -8.39
C GLY A 383 -12.88 -25.27 -8.63
N ILE A 384 -13.62 -24.48 -7.86
CA ILE A 384 -15.07 -24.34 -7.92
C ILE A 384 -15.49 -23.82 -9.31
N LYS A 385 -16.65 -24.31 -9.79
CA LYS A 385 -17.32 -23.83 -11.00
C LYS A 385 -18.59 -23.11 -10.63
N ILE A 386 -18.83 -21.94 -11.22
CA ILE A 386 -20.05 -21.18 -11.09
C ILE A 386 -20.81 -21.17 -12.41
N TYR A 387 -22.09 -21.52 -12.36
CA TYR A 387 -22.96 -21.57 -13.53
C TYR A 387 -23.87 -20.34 -13.52
N VAL A 388 -23.65 -19.44 -14.47
CA VAL A 388 -24.46 -18.24 -14.66
C VAL A 388 -25.55 -18.54 -15.68
N SER A 389 -26.81 -18.44 -15.28
CA SER A 389 -27.98 -18.65 -16.14
C SER A 389 -28.21 -17.49 -17.11
N ALA A 390 -29.12 -17.68 -18.07
CA ALA A 390 -29.46 -16.69 -19.09
C ALA A 390 -29.95 -15.35 -18.53
N ASP A 391 -30.52 -15.34 -17.33
CA ASP A 391 -30.98 -14.15 -16.61
C ASP A 391 -29.86 -13.50 -15.74
N GLY A 392 -28.62 -13.97 -15.86
CA GLY A 392 -27.45 -13.44 -15.14
C GLY A 392 -27.31 -13.92 -13.69
N LYS A 393 -28.23 -14.78 -13.20
CA LYS A 393 -28.15 -15.31 -11.84
C LYS A 393 -27.18 -16.49 -11.74
N ALA A 394 -26.62 -16.70 -10.56
CA ALA A 394 -25.84 -17.90 -10.24
C ALA A 394 -26.04 -18.31 -8.78
N HIS A 395 -25.95 -19.62 -8.52
CA HIS A 395 -25.93 -20.14 -7.16
C HIS A 395 -24.50 -20.12 -6.60
N PHE A 396 -24.37 -19.63 -5.38
CA PHE A 396 -23.13 -19.65 -4.62
C PHE A 396 -23.35 -20.39 -3.31
N SER A 397 -22.40 -21.25 -2.94
CA SER A 397 -22.39 -21.99 -1.67
C SER A 397 -21.00 -21.91 -1.04
N ILE A 398 -20.89 -21.29 0.14
CA ILE A 398 -19.62 -21.03 0.81
C ILE A 398 -19.77 -21.36 2.29
N SER A 399 -19.09 -22.42 2.73
CA SER A 399 -19.00 -22.73 4.16
C SER A 399 -18.20 -21.66 4.90
N ASN A 400 -18.61 -21.31 6.12
CA ASN A 400 -17.81 -20.45 7.00
C ASN A 400 -16.47 -21.10 7.42
N THR A 401 -16.31 -22.42 7.20
CA THR A 401 -15.08 -23.18 7.42
C THR A 401 -14.23 -23.41 6.16
N ALA A 402 -14.62 -22.85 5.01
CA ALA A 402 -13.82 -22.92 3.78
C ALA A 402 -12.42 -22.30 4.00
N GLU A 403 -11.40 -22.82 3.30
CA GLU A 403 -10.04 -22.26 3.36
C GLU A 403 -10.05 -20.75 3.06
N ASP A 404 -10.73 -20.40 1.97
CA ASP A 404 -11.01 -19.04 1.53
C ASP A 404 -12.53 -18.86 1.44
N PRO A 405 -13.19 -18.16 2.39
CA PRO A 405 -14.64 -18.08 2.42
C PRO A 405 -15.15 -16.96 1.50
N PHE A 406 -14.68 -16.94 0.26
CA PHE A 406 -15.08 -16.01 -0.78
C PHE A 406 -14.82 -16.63 -2.16
N ILE A 407 -15.60 -16.21 -3.16
CA ILE A 407 -15.52 -16.69 -4.55
C ILE A 407 -15.44 -15.46 -5.46
N ALA A 408 -14.60 -15.53 -6.48
CA ALA A 408 -14.49 -14.48 -7.49
C ALA A 408 -14.49 -15.09 -8.90
N ILE A 409 -15.30 -14.50 -9.79
CA ILE A 409 -15.41 -14.91 -11.19
C ILE A 409 -15.38 -13.68 -12.10
N HIS A 410 -14.82 -13.81 -13.29
CA HIS A 410 -14.76 -12.73 -14.28
C HIS A 410 -14.77 -13.28 -15.70
N VAL A 411 -14.97 -12.41 -16.70
CA VAL A 411 -15.12 -12.82 -18.11
C VAL A 411 -13.95 -13.65 -18.64
N GLU A 412 -12.70 -13.34 -18.26
CA GLU A 412 -11.54 -14.16 -18.63
C GLU A 412 -11.44 -15.52 -17.90
N SER A 413 -12.21 -15.75 -16.83
CA SER A 413 -12.31 -17.04 -16.14
C SER A 413 -13.47 -17.90 -16.64
N LYS A 414 -14.25 -17.40 -17.61
CA LYS A 414 -15.32 -18.14 -18.29
C LYS A 414 -14.75 -19.25 -19.18
N LEU A 415 -15.38 -20.43 -19.17
CA LEU A 415 -15.10 -21.53 -20.11
C LEU A 415 -15.74 -21.30 -21.48
#